data_AF-B4VZ36-F1
#
_entry.id   AF-B4VZ36-F1
#
_cell.length_a   1.000
_cell.length_b   1.000
_cell.length_c   1.000
_cell.angle_alpha   90.00
_cell.angle_beta   90.00
_cell.angle_gamma   90.00
#
_symmetry.space_group_name_H-M   'P 1'
#
loop_
_entity.id
_entity.type
_entity.pdbx_description
1 polymer ?
#
loop_
_entity_poly.entity_id
_entity_poly.type
_entity_poly.pdbx_seq_one_letter_code
_entity_poly.pdbx_strand_id
1 'polypeptide(L)'
;MQSCQGIIFYQLTVNQVASYYLPVMHLTSWLREQNLSLACTTYQTNRLFFISGQANGRLKIHERLFDKPMGLYGLGENLYMISRYQLWHFSNLLRNSEQYRQCDRLYVPRTAYTTGDVNAHEVVVDNSQNIIFVNTDFSCLATLSPDYSFVPLWKPPFISQLVAEDRCHLNGLAMVEGKPKYVTACSTTDTAAGWRNCRTNGGVVIDVERNEIIATGLSMPHSPRWYRQKLWLLNSGTGEFGYIDKGQFVPLTFCPGFMRGLAFSGDYAVVGLSKLRSSSFTGLILEKRLEAQGNTDHCGLLVIDLTTGKIVHWLHIGQTIEELFDVVILPNVRQPEALGLQGDELQRFVTFPNSGGMMTTKPTVKPPSREEMAVPVIGLPKPEQHQQPLPIKYQKVYQLTPTNVLNYDALTYPPLSQQWQKRLPQGELFGISASLNGEIVGFIIAERISAETANIISLIVLPQWRGRGMGTQLLKYLEAELKQQGTQTLTLTYESNVLTQTALEPILQKLNWQPPQPQFGGNQANSQDGELRQTSKQIHHFAVKH
;
A
#
# COMPACT_ATOMS: atom_id res chain seq x y z
N MET A 1 -52.79 -8.78 -37.29
CA MET A 1 -52.95 -8.02 -36.03
C MET A 1 -52.38 -8.89 -34.92
N GLN A 2 -51.40 -8.56 -34.08
CA GLN A 2 -50.46 -7.43 -33.86
C GLN A 2 -49.44 -8.04 -32.85
N SER A 3 -48.16 -8.23 -33.19
CA SER A 3 -47.02 -7.40 -32.73
C SER A 3 -47.18 -6.65 -31.41
N CYS A 4 -46.28 -6.91 -30.44
CA CYS A 4 -45.65 -5.98 -29.48
C CYS A 4 -44.45 -6.73 -28.85
N GLN A 5 -43.19 -6.39 -29.14
CA GLN A 5 -42.33 -5.40 -28.43
C GLN A 5 -42.21 -5.72 -26.93
N GLY A 6 -41.07 -5.87 -26.27
CA GLY A 6 -39.64 -5.59 -26.50
C GLY A 6 -39.04 -5.35 -25.10
N ILE A 7 -37.76 -5.64 -24.86
CA ILE A 7 -36.85 -4.90 -23.96
C ILE A 7 -35.43 -5.42 -24.24
N ILE A 8 -34.64 -4.49 -24.77
CA ILE A 8 -33.22 -4.62 -25.14
C ILE A 8 -32.41 -4.23 -23.91
N PHE A 9 -31.44 -5.04 -23.50
CA PHE A 9 -30.43 -4.61 -22.54
C PHE A 9 -29.42 -3.70 -23.24
N TYR A 10 -29.35 -2.45 -22.79
CA TYR A 10 -28.48 -1.41 -23.32
C TYR A 10 -27.00 -1.80 -23.24
N GLN A 11 -26.34 -1.81 -24.40
CA GLN A 11 -24.90 -1.57 -24.51
C GLN A 11 -24.61 -0.16 -23.99
N LEU A 12 -23.75 -0.04 -22.99
CA LEU A 12 -23.12 1.24 -22.64
C LEU A 12 -22.02 1.54 -23.66
N THR A 13 -22.40 2.23 -24.74
CA THR A 13 -21.47 2.95 -25.60
C THR A 13 -21.04 4.23 -24.89
N VAL A 14 -19.78 4.27 -24.44
CA VAL A 14 -19.12 5.51 -24.05
C VAL A 14 -18.53 6.13 -25.31
N ASN A 15 -19.21 7.14 -25.84
CA ASN A 15 -18.66 8.07 -26.82
C ASN A 15 -18.92 9.48 -26.31
N GLN A 16 -17.86 10.18 -25.87
CA GLN A 16 -17.56 11.59 -26.13
C GLN A 16 -16.44 12.06 -25.20
N VAL A 17 -15.20 12.05 -25.70
CA VAL A 17 -14.21 13.07 -25.34
C VAL A 17 -13.52 13.47 -26.64
N ALA A 18 -13.75 14.70 -27.06
CA ALA A 18 -13.13 15.29 -28.24
C ALA A 18 -11.69 15.71 -27.91
N SER A 19 -10.75 15.14 -28.66
CA SER A 19 -9.57 15.77 -29.28
C SER A 19 -8.62 16.63 -28.42
N TYR A 20 -7.54 15.99 -27.97
CA TYR A 20 -6.18 16.39 -28.36
C TYR A 20 -5.50 15.15 -28.97
N TYR A 21 -5.29 15.17 -30.29
CA TYR A 21 -4.62 14.09 -31.03
C TYR A 21 -3.10 14.31 -30.96
N LEU A 22 -2.40 13.41 -30.25
CA LEU A 22 -1.01 13.04 -30.54
C LEU A 22 -1.03 11.51 -30.76
N PRO A 23 -0.34 10.97 -31.78
CA PRO A 23 -0.66 9.67 -32.35
C PRO A 23 -0.35 8.54 -31.37
N VAL A 24 -1.40 7.91 -30.83
CA VAL A 24 -1.35 6.58 -30.22
C VAL A 24 -1.09 5.59 -31.36
N MET A 25 0.18 5.26 -31.58
CA MET A 25 0.57 4.33 -32.63
C MET A 25 1.26 3.13 -31.97
N HIS A 26 0.56 1.99 -32.03
CA HIS A 26 1.12 0.64 -32.05
C HIS A 26 1.40 -0.15 -30.74
N LEU A 27 0.99 0.26 -29.53
CA LEU A 27 1.19 -0.65 -28.37
C LEU A 27 0.47 -2.01 -28.58
N THR A 28 -0.78 -2.01 -29.05
CA THR A 28 -1.51 -3.24 -29.35
C THR A 28 -0.80 -4.10 -30.39
N SER A 29 -0.31 -3.49 -31.47
CA SER A 29 0.37 -4.23 -32.54
C SER A 29 1.74 -4.72 -32.07
N TRP A 30 2.48 -3.91 -31.31
CA TRP A 30 3.74 -4.31 -30.68
C TRP A 30 3.55 -5.53 -29.76
N LEU A 31 2.56 -5.53 -28.87
CA LEU A 31 2.25 -6.69 -28.01
C LEU A 31 1.99 -7.96 -28.85
N ARG A 32 1.29 -7.82 -29.98
CA ARG A 32 0.99 -8.94 -30.88
C ARG A 32 2.19 -9.40 -31.70
N GLU A 33 2.97 -8.48 -32.24
CA GLU A 33 4.19 -8.73 -33.01
C GLU A 33 5.26 -9.39 -32.16
N GLN A 34 5.41 -8.95 -30.91
CA GLN A 34 6.30 -9.55 -29.92
C GLN A 34 5.73 -10.85 -29.32
N ASN A 35 4.52 -11.26 -29.72
CA ASN A 35 3.80 -12.44 -29.22
C ASN A 35 3.78 -12.50 -27.68
N LEU A 36 3.41 -11.40 -27.02
CA LEU A 36 3.42 -11.31 -25.57
C LEU A 36 2.24 -10.52 -25.01
N SER A 37 2.10 -10.61 -23.69
CA SER A 37 1.20 -9.79 -22.89
C SER A 37 1.90 -9.35 -21.61
N LEU A 38 1.27 -8.45 -20.86
CA LEU A 38 1.80 -7.92 -19.61
C LEU A 38 0.87 -8.28 -18.47
N ALA A 39 1.44 -8.52 -17.29
CA ALA A 39 0.71 -8.55 -16.02
C ALA A 39 1.26 -7.45 -15.11
N CYS A 40 0.37 -6.77 -14.40
CA CYS A 40 0.67 -5.61 -13.57
C CYS A 40 -0.09 -5.71 -12.25
N THR A 41 0.48 -5.11 -11.20
CA THR A 41 -0.16 -5.00 -9.87
C THR A 41 -0.33 -3.56 -9.44
N THR A 42 -1.36 -3.33 -8.63
CA THR A 42 -1.63 -2.04 -7.96
C THR A 42 -2.00 -2.32 -6.52
N TYR A 43 -1.23 -1.77 -5.57
CA TYR A 43 -1.50 -2.07 -4.18
C TYR A 43 -2.55 -1.13 -3.58
N GLN A 44 -2.69 0.08 -4.11
CA GLN A 44 -3.66 1.06 -3.64
C GLN A 44 -5.09 0.74 -4.09
N THR A 45 -5.24 0.18 -5.28
CA THR A 45 -6.54 -0.14 -5.87
C THR A 45 -6.85 -1.64 -5.88
N ASN A 46 -5.98 -2.46 -5.27
CA ASN A 46 -6.21 -3.88 -5.04
C ASN A 46 -6.36 -4.70 -6.32
N ARG A 47 -5.53 -4.46 -7.36
CA ARG A 47 -5.69 -5.10 -8.67
C ARG A 47 -4.46 -5.90 -9.08
N LEU A 48 -4.70 -7.13 -9.51
CA LEU A 48 -3.89 -7.82 -10.51
C LEU A 48 -4.60 -7.64 -11.85
N PHE A 49 -3.90 -7.13 -12.86
CA PHE A 49 -4.51 -6.99 -14.18
C PHE A 49 -3.54 -7.33 -15.30
N PHE A 50 -4.10 -7.79 -16.41
CA PHE A 50 -3.38 -8.19 -17.59
C PHE A 50 -3.69 -7.24 -18.75
N ILE A 51 -2.67 -6.91 -19.53
CA ILE A 51 -2.80 -6.08 -20.73
C ILE A 51 -2.38 -6.91 -21.94
N SER A 52 -3.25 -6.97 -22.94
CA SER A 52 -3.01 -7.72 -24.17
C SER A 52 -3.57 -7.03 -25.41
N GLY A 53 -2.98 -7.31 -26.56
CA GLY A 53 -3.46 -6.81 -27.84
C GLY A 53 -4.44 -7.77 -28.52
N GLN A 54 -5.63 -7.29 -28.89
CA GLN A 54 -6.64 -8.09 -29.58
C GLN A 54 -6.50 -8.06 -31.11
N ALA A 55 -7.07 -9.08 -31.76
CA ALA A 55 -7.07 -9.21 -33.23
C ALA A 55 -7.67 -7.98 -33.94
N ASN A 56 -8.67 -7.34 -33.33
CA ASN A 56 -9.36 -6.15 -33.83
C ASN A 56 -8.59 -4.83 -33.59
N GLY A 57 -7.35 -4.88 -33.10
CA GLY A 57 -6.52 -3.70 -32.85
C GLY A 57 -6.76 -3.01 -31.49
N ARG A 58 -7.70 -3.49 -30.68
CA ARG A 58 -7.99 -2.94 -29.34
C ARG A 58 -7.10 -3.57 -28.26
N LEU A 59 -6.81 -2.80 -27.21
CA LEU A 59 -6.26 -3.34 -25.98
C LEU A 59 -7.36 -4.04 -25.17
N LYS A 60 -7.05 -5.21 -24.63
CA LYS A 60 -7.86 -5.90 -23.62
C LYS A 60 -7.17 -5.77 -22.27
N ILE A 61 -7.96 -5.34 -21.29
CA ILE A 61 -7.58 -5.35 -19.88
C ILE A 61 -8.46 -6.39 -19.18
N HIS A 62 -7.83 -7.35 -18.51
CA HIS A 62 -8.51 -8.33 -17.65
C HIS A 62 -8.04 -8.16 -16.22
N GLU A 63 -8.93 -7.98 -15.27
CA GLU A 63 -8.57 -7.69 -13.88
C GLU A 63 -9.15 -8.67 -12.87
N ARG A 64 -8.44 -8.83 -11.77
CA ARG A 64 -8.86 -9.53 -10.55
C ARG A 64 -8.47 -8.73 -9.32
N LEU A 65 -9.31 -8.84 -8.29
CA LEU A 65 -9.09 -8.15 -7.03
C LEU A 65 -8.36 -9.04 -6.04
N PHE A 66 -7.31 -8.48 -5.44
CA PHE A 66 -6.53 -9.07 -4.34
C PHE A 66 -6.19 -7.96 -3.36
N ASP A 67 -6.03 -8.27 -2.07
CA ASP A 67 -5.65 -7.24 -1.09
C ASP A 67 -4.16 -6.89 -1.21
N LYS A 68 -3.87 -5.62 -1.55
CA LYS A 68 -2.52 -5.03 -1.65
C LYS A 68 -1.56 -5.89 -2.50
N PRO A 69 -1.88 -6.23 -3.77
CA PRO A 69 -0.98 -7.00 -4.62
C PRO A 69 0.25 -6.15 -4.97
N MET A 70 1.42 -6.75 -4.83
CA MET A 70 2.74 -6.09 -4.92
C MET A 70 3.63 -6.84 -5.93
N GLY A 71 4.81 -7.33 -5.55
CA GLY A 71 5.75 -7.96 -6.48
C GLY A 71 5.17 -9.14 -7.26
N LEU A 72 5.58 -9.27 -8.52
CA LEU A 72 5.15 -10.30 -9.47
C LEU A 72 6.35 -11.08 -10.01
N TYR A 73 6.12 -12.37 -10.28
CA TYR A 73 7.08 -13.19 -11.02
C TYR A 73 6.39 -14.13 -11.99
N GLY A 74 6.66 -13.98 -13.29
CA GLY A 74 6.06 -14.78 -14.36
C GLY A 74 7.01 -15.84 -14.90
N LEU A 75 6.55 -17.10 -14.94
CA LEU A 75 7.25 -18.26 -15.50
C LEU A 75 6.36 -19.00 -16.53
N GLY A 76 5.74 -18.26 -17.45
CA GLY A 76 4.90 -18.81 -18.52
C GLY A 76 3.66 -19.53 -17.98
N GLU A 77 3.79 -20.80 -17.57
CA GLU A 77 2.71 -21.59 -16.97
C GLU A 77 2.37 -21.16 -15.54
N ASN A 78 3.30 -20.48 -14.87
CA ASN A 78 3.11 -20.06 -13.48
C ASN A 78 3.23 -18.55 -13.34
N LEU A 79 2.45 -18.00 -12.42
CA LEU A 79 2.55 -16.61 -11.99
C LEU A 79 2.58 -16.60 -10.46
N TYR A 80 3.52 -15.86 -9.88
CA TYR A 80 3.62 -15.66 -8.44
C TYR A 80 3.35 -14.21 -8.14
N MET A 81 2.65 -13.95 -7.04
CA MET A 81 2.28 -12.61 -6.65
C MET A 81 2.30 -12.46 -5.14
N ILE A 82 2.98 -11.43 -4.65
CA ILE A 82 2.88 -11.00 -3.26
C ILE A 82 1.60 -10.19 -3.08
N SER A 83 0.92 -10.38 -1.96
CA SER A 83 -0.20 -9.56 -1.48
C SER A 83 0.09 -9.08 -0.05
N ARG A 84 -0.85 -8.37 0.62
CA ARG A 84 -0.61 -7.81 1.97
C ARG A 84 0.07 -8.78 2.92
N TYR A 85 -0.48 -9.98 3.06
CA TYR A 85 -0.03 -10.99 4.01
C TYR A 85 0.09 -12.39 3.41
N GLN A 86 0.05 -12.49 2.08
CA GLN A 86 0.12 -13.77 1.38
C GLN A 86 1.06 -13.73 0.19
N LEU A 87 1.61 -14.88 -0.15
CA LEU A 87 2.24 -15.15 -1.43
C LEU A 87 1.36 -16.15 -2.19
N TRP A 88 0.86 -15.71 -3.34
CA TRP A 88 -0.01 -16.48 -4.21
C TRP A 88 0.79 -17.14 -5.32
N HIS A 89 0.49 -18.41 -5.58
CA HIS A 89 0.91 -19.12 -6.78
C HIS A 89 -0.31 -19.40 -7.65
N PHE A 90 -0.22 -18.96 -8.89
CA PHE A 90 -1.18 -19.27 -9.94
C PHE A 90 -0.55 -20.23 -10.93
N SER A 91 -1.33 -21.22 -11.36
CA SER A 91 -0.96 -22.15 -12.43
C SER A 91 -1.90 -21.95 -13.61
N ASN A 92 -1.41 -22.09 -14.82
CA ASN A 92 -2.26 -22.23 -15.99
C ASN A 92 -3.14 -23.48 -15.85
N LEU A 93 -4.42 -23.33 -16.20
CA LEU A 93 -5.43 -24.39 -16.22
C LEU A 93 -5.57 -25.05 -17.59
N LEU A 94 -5.22 -24.32 -18.67
CA LEU A 94 -5.38 -24.77 -20.04
C LEU A 94 -4.17 -25.62 -20.46
N ARG A 95 -4.41 -26.67 -21.25
CA ARG A 95 -3.32 -27.39 -21.92
C ARG A 95 -2.75 -26.57 -23.07
N ASN A 96 -1.62 -27.02 -23.60
CA ASN A 96 -1.05 -26.44 -24.82
C ASN A 96 -2.10 -26.47 -25.95
N SER A 97 -2.27 -25.32 -26.60
CA SER A 97 -3.26 -25.09 -27.68
C SER A 97 -4.73 -25.13 -27.27
N GLU A 98 -5.06 -25.44 -26.02
CA GLU A 98 -6.41 -25.31 -25.49
C GLU A 98 -6.73 -23.82 -25.28
N GLN A 99 -7.97 -23.43 -25.61
CA GLN A 99 -8.44 -22.06 -25.42
C GLN A 99 -9.74 -22.06 -24.62
N TYR A 100 -9.88 -21.06 -23.76
CA TYR A 100 -11.13 -20.77 -23.08
C TYR A 100 -11.67 -19.44 -23.56
N ARG A 101 -12.75 -19.45 -24.35
CA ARG A 101 -13.23 -18.26 -25.09
C ARG A 101 -12.11 -17.72 -25.99
N GLN A 102 -11.58 -16.54 -25.68
CA GLN A 102 -10.44 -15.93 -26.38
C GLN A 102 -9.13 -16.06 -25.58
N CYS A 103 -9.17 -16.67 -24.39
CA CYS A 103 -8.05 -16.82 -23.50
C CYS A 103 -7.18 -18.02 -23.89
N ASP A 104 -5.87 -17.79 -24.05
CA ASP A 104 -4.86 -18.83 -24.31
C ASP A 104 -4.02 -19.16 -23.07
N ARG A 105 -4.31 -18.50 -21.94
CA ARG A 105 -3.62 -18.72 -20.67
C ARG A 105 -4.53 -18.36 -19.49
N LEU A 106 -5.14 -19.37 -18.88
CA LEU A 106 -6.06 -19.17 -17.75
C LEU A 106 -5.38 -19.52 -16.43
N TYR A 107 -4.88 -18.49 -15.74
CA TYR A 107 -4.25 -18.64 -14.43
C TYR A 107 -5.29 -18.88 -13.33
N VAL A 108 -5.14 -19.95 -12.57
CA VAL A 108 -5.97 -20.26 -11.41
C VAL A 108 -5.13 -20.16 -10.13
N PRO A 109 -5.60 -19.46 -9.09
CA PRO A 109 -4.91 -19.44 -7.80
C PRO A 109 -4.91 -20.86 -7.22
N ARG A 110 -3.72 -21.47 -7.09
CA ARG A 110 -3.55 -22.85 -6.63
C ARG A 110 -3.19 -22.93 -5.16
N THR A 111 -2.24 -22.11 -4.74
CA THR A 111 -1.77 -22.08 -3.35
C THR A 111 -1.59 -20.65 -2.90
N ALA A 112 -1.79 -20.44 -1.59
CA ALA A 112 -1.55 -19.19 -0.91
C ALA A 112 -0.84 -19.49 0.40
N TYR A 113 0.36 -18.91 0.58
CA TYR A 113 1.11 -19.01 1.83
C TYR A 113 0.90 -17.74 2.63
N THR A 114 0.46 -17.86 3.88
CA THR A 114 0.25 -16.71 4.76
C THR A 114 1.54 -16.39 5.49
N THR A 115 2.15 -15.25 5.16
CA THR A 115 3.38 -14.75 5.78
C THR A 115 3.11 -13.76 6.91
N GLY A 116 1.93 -13.15 6.95
CA GLY A 116 1.71 -11.89 7.69
C GLY A 116 2.16 -10.67 6.88
N ASP A 117 1.82 -9.46 7.33
CA ASP A 117 2.26 -8.22 6.69
C ASP A 117 3.73 -7.98 7.03
N VAL A 118 4.60 -8.54 6.19
CA VAL A 118 6.06 -8.39 6.23
C VAL A 118 6.55 -7.39 5.18
N ASN A 119 5.60 -6.67 4.59
CA ASN A 119 5.79 -5.73 3.51
C ASN A 119 6.70 -6.30 2.39
N ALA A 120 6.38 -7.49 1.89
CA ALA A 120 7.20 -8.13 0.87
C ALA A 120 7.10 -7.37 -0.47
N HIS A 121 8.24 -7.10 -1.10
CA HIS A 121 8.29 -6.22 -2.28
C HIS A 121 8.60 -6.95 -3.59
N GLU A 122 9.49 -7.94 -3.58
CA GLU A 122 9.91 -8.66 -4.79
C GLU A 122 9.82 -10.16 -4.52
N VAL A 123 9.40 -10.94 -5.50
CA VAL A 123 9.37 -12.41 -5.45
C VAL A 123 10.08 -12.96 -6.68
N VAL A 124 10.83 -14.04 -6.50
CA VAL A 124 11.49 -14.79 -7.56
C VAL A 124 11.43 -16.28 -7.26
N VAL A 125 11.69 -17.10 -8.27
CA VAL A 125 11.88 -18.54 -8.12
C VAL A 125 13.29 -18.88 -8.59
N ASP A 126 14.06 -19.60 -7.77
CA ASP A 126 15.41 -20.03 -8.12
C ASP A 126 15.40 -21.30 -9.01
N ASN A 127 16.59 -21.72 -9.48
CA ASN A 127 16.73 -22.94 -10.30
C ASN A 127 16.26 -24.22 -9.59
N SER A 128 16.21 -24.21 -8.25
CA SER A 128 15.76 -25.35 -7.43
C SER A 128 14.26 -25.29 -7.13
N GLN A 129 13.52 -24.37 -7.77
CA GLN A 129 12.10 -24.11 -7.54
C GLN A 129 11.77 -23.56 -6.14
N ASN A 130 12.76 -23.02 -5.43
CA ASN A 130 12.51 -22.33 -4.17
C ASN A 130 11.99 -20.93 -4.44
N ILE A 131 10.95 -20.55 -3.72
CA ILE A 131 10.42 -19.18 -3.72
C ILE A 131 11.29 -18.34 -2.79
N ILE A 132 11.82 -17.24 -3.32
CA ILE A 132 12.60 -16.27 -2.58
C ILE A 132 11.93 -14.93 -2.71
N PHE A 133 11.79 -14.21 -1.60
CA PHE A 133 11.19 -12.88 -1.62
C PHE A 133 11.96 -11.89 -0.75
N VAL A 134 11.85 -10.62 -1.11
CA VAL A 134 12.36 -9.51 -0.31
C VAL A 134 11.37 -9.24 0.80
N ASN A 135 11.79 -9.43 2.05
CA ASN A 135 11.07 -9.04 3.26
C ASN A 135 11.60 -7.68 3.72
N THR A 136 10.85 -6.63 3.38
CA THR A 136 11.28 -5.24 3.59
C THR A 136 11.27 -4.89 5.07
N ASP A 137 10.23 -5.29 5.81
CA ASP A 137 10.09 -4.96 7.24
C ASP A 137 11.24 -5.53 8.07
N PHE A 138 11.70 -6.74 7.72
CA PHE A 138 12.81 -7.41 8.41
C PHE A 138 14.16 -7.21 7.73
N SER A 139 14.22 -6.42 6.63
CA SER A 139 15.45 -6.10 5.90
C SER A 139 16.25 -7.36 5.46
N CYS A 140 15.56 -8.36 4.92
CA CYS A 140 16.16 -9.64 4.55
C CYS A 140 15.57 -10.24 3.26
N LEU A 141 16.32 -11.14 2.64
CA LEU A 141 15.78 -12.13 1.72
C LEU A 141 15.23 -13.29 2.54
N ALA A 142 14.05 -13.79 2.17
CA ALA A 142 13.37 -14.85 2.89
C ALA A 142 12.78 -15.89 1.92
N THR A 143 12.46 -17.07 2.47
CA THR A 143 11.71 -18.13 1.80
C THR A 143 10.47 -18.52 2.60
N LEU A 144 9.57 -19.27 1.97
CA LEU A 144 8.37 -19.80 2.59
C LEU A 144 8.69 -20.92 3.58
N SER A 145 7.79 -21.13 4.53
CA SER A 145 7.86 -22.18 5.54
C SER A 145 6.47 -22.77 5.80
N PRO A 146 6.37 -24.09 6.07
CA PRO A 146 5.14 -24.69 6.57
C PRO A 146 4.87 -24.35 8.05
N ASP A 147 5.92 -24.10 8.84
CA ASP A 147 5.84 -23.96 10.30
C ASP A 147 5.94 -22.51 10.79
N TYR A 148 6.42 -21.61 9.93
CA TYR A 148 6.69 -20.21 10.27
C TYR A 148 6.13 -19.27 9.20
N SER A 149 5.97 -17.99 9.54
CA SER A 149 5.64 -16.93 8.57
C SER A 149 6.64 -16.87 7.41
N PHE A 150 7.93 -17.06 7.69
CA PHE A 150 9.02 -17.10 6.71
C PHE A 150 10.29 -17.66 7.35
N VAL A 151 11.28 -18.04 6.52
CA VAL A 151 12.67 -18.31 6.96
C VAL A 151 13.60 -17.30 6.31
N PRO A 152 14.42 -16.56 7.09
CA PRO A 152 15.42 -15.66 6.52
C PRO A 152 16.54 -16.46 5.84
N LEU A 153 16.88 -16.08 4.61
CA LEU A 153 17.98 -16.66 3.83
C LEU A 153 19.24 -15.80 3.90
N TRP A 154 19.08 -14.48 3.90
CA TRP A 154 20.17 -13.52 3.86
C TRP A 154 19.74 -12.16 4.39
N LYS A 155 20.64 -11.40 5.01
CA LYS A 155 20.45 -9.99 5.36
C LYS A 155 21.70 -9.20 4.99
N PRO A 156 21.59 -7.89 4.69
CA PRO A 156 22.77 -7.07 4.49
C PRO A 156 23.69 -7.11 5.73
N PRO A 157 25.03 -7.11 5.55
CA PRO A 157 25.98 -7.20 6.67
C PRO A 157 25.85 -6.09 7.70
N PHE A 158 25.43 -4.89 7.26
CA PHE A 158 25.25 -3.73 8.12
C PHE A 158 23.97 -3.79 8.98
N ILE A 159 23.05 -4.74 8.73
CA ILE A 159 21.86 -4.92 9.56
C ILE A 159 22.22 -5.76 10.78
N SER A 160 22.18 -5.19 11.99
CA SER A 160 22.60 -5.90 13.21
C SER A 160 21.64 -7.03 13.61
N GLN A 161 20.34 -6.86 13.41
CA GLN A 161 19.31 -7.82 13.84
C GLN A 161 18.08 -7.80 12.92
N LEU A 162 17.39 -8.94 12.83
CA LEU A 162 16.14 -9.08 12.09
C LEU A 162 14.95 -8.70 12.97
N VAL A 163 14.48 -7.46 12.80
CA VAL A 163 13.32 -6.91 13.51
C VAL A 163 12.44 -6.16 12.52
N ALA A 164 11.13 -6.13 12.75
CA ALA A 164 10.14 -5.50 11.87
C ALA A 164 10.18 -3.97 11.97
N GLU A 165 11.29 -3.38 11.51
CA GLU A 165 11.60 -1.96 11.65
C GLU A 165 11.91 -1.27 10.32
N ASP A 166 11.91 -2.00 9.20
CA ASP A 166 12.14 -1.45 7.85
C ASP A 166 13.39 -0.55 7.85
N ARG A 167 14.53 -1.12 8.26
CA ARG A 167 15.72 -0.33 8.63
C ARG A 167 16.39 0.31 7.43
N CYS A 168 16.54 -0.44 6.34
CA CYS A 168 17.20 0.03 5.12
C CYS A 168 16.28 0.11 3.90
N HIS A 169 15.03 -0.34 4.04
CA HIS A 169 14.09 -0.56 2.94
C HIS A 169 14.70 -1.38 1.81
N LEU A 170 15.00 -2.65 2.12
CA LEU A 170 15.41 -3.62 1.11
C LEU A 170 14.24 -3.78 0.13
N ASN A 171 14.48 -3.53 -1.16
CA ASN A 171 13.39 -3.20 -2.07
C ASN A 171 13.26 -4.20 -3.23
N GLY A 172 14.34 -4.45 -3.95
CA GLY A 172 14.31 -5.29 -5.15
C GLY A 172 15.39 -6.37 -5.15
N LEU A 173 15.18 -7.41 -5.96
CA LEU A 173 16.07 -8.54 -6.11
C LEU A 173 16.24 -8.90 -7.60
N ALA A 174 17.48 -9.02 -8.04
CA ALA A 174 17.87 -9.48 -9.36
C ALA A 174 18.49 -10.87 -9.29
N MET A 175 18.07 -11.73 -10.23
CA MET A 175 18.61 -13.06 -10.41
C MET A 175 19.71 -13.05 -11.47
N VAL A 176 20.80 -13.77 -11.25
CA VAL A 176 21.83 -14.09 -12.25
C VAL A 176 21.95 -15.60 -12.33
N GLU A 177 21.83 -16.16 -13.54
CA GLU A 177 21.89 -17.60 -13.76
C GLU A 177 20.93 -18.40 -12.84
N GLY A 178 19.76 -17.82 -12.55
CA GLY A 178 18.72 -18.42 -11.72
C GLY A 178 19.03 -18.47 -10.22
N LYS A 179 19.96 -17.63 -9.73
CA LYS A 179 20.26 -17.46 -8.30
C LYS A 179 20.13 -15.99 -7.87
N PRO A 180 19.75 -15.70 -6.62
CA PRO A 180 19.80 -14.34 -6.07
C PRO A 180 21.20 -13.78 -6.17
N LYS A 181 21.37 -12.59 -6.78
CA LYS A 181 22.71 -12.02 -6.97
C LYS A 181 22.83 -10.57 -6.53
N TYR A 182 21.88 -9.71 -6.93
CA TYR A 182 21.93 -8.30 -6.57
C TYR A 182 20.63 -7.86 -5.93
N VAL A 183 20.73 -7.05 -4.88
CA VAL A 183 19.58 -6.41 -4.24
C VAL A 183 19.74 -4.91 -4.24
N THR A 184 18.61 -4.19 -4.20
CA THR A 184 18.58 -2.74 -3.99
C THR A 184 18.01 -2.41 -2.62
N ALA A 185 18.54 -1.37 -1.99
CA ALA A 185 18.01 -0.80 -0.75
C ALA A 185 17.98 0.73 -0.84
N CYS A 186 17.06 1.40 -0.12
CA CYS A 186 17.00 2.87 -0.13
C CYS A 186 18.07 3.54 0.75
N SER A 187 18.72 2.80 1.64
CA SER A 187 19.81 3.28 2.48
C SER A 187 20.68 2.12 3.00
N THR A 188 21.74 2.47 3.73
CA THR A 188 22.56 1.56 4.55
C THR A 188 22.29 1.72 6.04
N THR A 189 21.13 2.31 6.42
CA THR A 189 20.80 2.55 7.82
C THR A 189 20.41 1.27 8.55
N ASP A 190 20.80 1.18 9.82
CA ASP A 190 20.45 0.08 10.73
C ASP A 190 19.62 0.59 11.91
N THR A 191 18.73 1.55 11.65
CA THR A 191 17.80 2.13 12.61
C THR A 191 16.39 2.08 12.06
N ALA A 192 15.40 1.98 12.94
CA ALA A 192 14.01 1.88 12.52
C ALA A 192 13.62 3.01 11.56
N ALA A 193 13.09 2.62 10.39
CA ALA A 193 12.68 3.51 9.32
C ALA A 193 13.75 4.51 8.83
N GLY A 194 15.04 4.28 9.11
CA GLY A 194 16.12 5.25 8.91
C GLY A 194 16.28 5.73 7.45
N TRP A 195 15.94 4.87 6.49
CA TRP A 195 15.99 5.16 5.06
C TRP A 195 15.13 6.36 4.63
N ARG A 196 14.08 6.72 5.38
CA ARG A 196 13.20 7.85 5.06
C ARG A 196 13.94 9.19 4.99
N ASN A 197 15.04 9.30 5.73
CA ASN A 197 15.93 10.47 5.74
C ASN A 197 16.99 10.43 4.63
N CYS A 198 17.08 9.31 3.90
CA CYS A 198 18.11 9.06 2.89
C CYS A 198 17.53 8.88 1.48
N ARG A 199 16.27 9.28 1.25
CA ARG A 199 15.55 9.07 -0.02
C ARG A 199 16.25 9.65 -1.26
N THR A 200 17.01 10.74 -1.10
CA THR A 200 17.61 11.48 -2.22
C THR A 200 18.82 10.79 -2.82
N ASN A 201 19.70 10.21 -2.02
CA ASN A 201 20.99 9.66 -2.48
C ASN A 201 21.53 8.51 -1.63
N GLY A 202 20.76 8.00 -0.66
CA GLY A 202 21.20 6.92 0.22
C GLY A 202 21.16 5.54 -0.43
N GLY A 203 20.49 5.41 -1.57
CA GLY A 203 20.23 4.14 -2.20
C GLY A 203 21.49 3.42 -2.66
N VAL A 204 21.46 2.10 -2.52
CA VAL A 204 22.60 1.22 -2.82
C VAL A 204 22.18 -0.01 -3.61
N VAL A 205 23.16 -0.61 -4.28
CA VAL A 205 23.10 -1.95 -4.85
C VAL A 205 24.10 -2.83 -4.10
N ILE A 206 23.67 -4.03 -3.69
CA ILE A 206 24.48 -4.97 -2.90
C ILE A 206 24.60 -6.28 -3.67
N ASP A 207 25.82 -6.81 -3.80
CA ASP A 207 26.08 -8.18 -4.23
C ASP A 207 25.84 -9.13 -3.03
N VAL A 208 24.83 -9.99 -3.16
CA VAL A 208 24.36 -10.89 -2.09
C VAL A 208 25.42 -11.92 -1.72
N GLU A 209 26.15 -12.44 -2.70
CA GLU A 209 27.14 -13.50 -2.49
C GLU A 209 28.41 -12.93 -1.86
N ARG A 210 28.86 -11.77 -2.35
CA ARG A 210 30.09 -11.12 -1.86
C ARG A 210 29.86 -10.28 -0.61
N ASN A 211 28.61 -9.98 -0.27
CA ASN A 211 28.26 -9.07 0.82
C ASN A 211 28.85 -7.66 0.63
N GLU A 212 28.96 -7.20 -0.62
CA GLU A 212 29.60 -5.93 -0.98
C GLU A 212 28.58 -4.94 -1.56
N ILE A 213 28.67 -3.68 -1.16
CA ILE A 213 27.96 -2.59 -1.83
C ILE A 213 28.72 -2.26 -3.12
N ILE A 214 28.06 -2.45 -4.26
CA ILE A 214 28.67 -2.27 -5.59
C ILE A 214 28.28 -0.96 -6.27
N ALA A 215 27.24 -0.28 -5.80
CA ALA A 215 26.87 1.07 -6.25
C ALA A 215 26.19 1.85 -5.13
N THR A 216 26.38 3.16 -5.11
CA THR A 216 25.85 4.10 -4.10
C THR A 216 25.30 5.36 -4.77
N GLY A 217 24.66 6.26 -4.01
CA GLY A 217 24.23 7.56 -4.53
C GLY A 217 22.89 7.50 -5.28
N LEU A 218 22.19 6.36 -5.23
CA LEU A 218 20.90 6.19 -5.89
C LEU A 218 19.77 6.84 -5.07
N SER A 219 18.70 7.23 -5.73
CA SER A 219 17.49 7.75 -5.11
C SER A 219 16.37 6.72 -5.25
N MET A 220 16.07 6.04 -4.14
CA MET A 220 15.01 5.02 -4.07
C MET A 220 15.11 3.99 -5.21
N PRO A 221 16.18 3.17 -5.29
CA PRO A 221 16.37 2.22 -6.38
C PRO A 221 15.38 1.06 -6.35
N HIS A 222 14.67 0.83 -7.46
CA HIS A 222 13.64 -0.22 -7.61
C HIS A 222 13.98 -1.22 -8.73
N SER A 223 13.36 -2.40 -8.62
CA SER A 223 13.27 -3.43 -9.66
C SER A 223 14.59 -3.71 -10.39
N PRO A 224 15.66 -4.10 -9.67
CA PRO A 224 16.91 -4.48 -10.32
C PRO A 224 16.69 -5.75 -11.15
N ARG A 225 17.30 -5.81 -12.33
CA ARG A 225 17.17 -6.92 -13.27
C ARG A 225 18.51 -7.15 -13.97
N TRP A 226 18.97 -8.40 -13.99
CA TRP A 226 20.09 -8.77 -14.83
C TRP A 226 19.59 -9.09 -16.24
N TYR A 227 20.01 -8.30 -17.23
CA TYR A 227 19.57 -8.49 -18.60
C TYR A 227 20.68 -8.09 -19.58
N ARG A 228 20.95 -8.94 -20.58
CA ARG A 228 22.03 -8.74 -21.57
C ARG A 228 23.38 -8.41 -20.92
N GLN A 229 23.76 -9.21 -19.91
CA GLN A 229 25.03 -9.08 -19.17
C GLN A 229 25.23 -7.72 -18.47
N LYS A 230 24.13 -7.02 -18.18
CA LYS A 230 24.13 -5.75 -17.43
C LYS A 230 23.12 -5.82 -16.29
N LEU A 231 23.43 -5.10 -15.21
CA LEU A 231 22.51 -4.88 -14.11
C LEU A 231 21.72 -3.60 -14.38
N TRP A 232 20.46 -3.75 -14.79
CA TRP A 232 19.53 -2.66 -15.01
C TRP A 232 18.71 -2.39 -13.75
N LEU A 233 18.31 -1.14 -13.53
CA LEU A 233 17.43 -0.76 -12.42
C LEU A 233 16.73 0.57 -12.68
N LEU A 234 15.77 0.87 -11.81
CA LEU A 234 15.03 2.12 -11.79
C LEU A 234 15.58 3.02 -10.68
N ASN A 235 16.11 4.18 -11.04
CA ASN A 235 16.51 5.22 -10.07
C ASN A 235 15.29 6.12 -9.78
N SER A 236 14.26 5.54 -9.15
CA SER A 236 12.89 6.07 -9.14
C SER A 236 12.74 7.48 -8.59
N GLY A 237 13.54 7.89 -7.61
CA GLY A 237 13.47 9.25 -7.07
C GLY A 237 14.03 10.34 -7.98
N THR A 238 14.73 9.96 -9.05
CA THR A 238 15.20 10.87 -10.12
C THR A 238 14.39 10.77 -11.41
N GLY A 239 13.56 9.73 -11.55
CA GLY A 239 12.86 9.42 -12.80
C GLY A 239 13.75 8.81 -13.88
N GLU A 240 14.90 8.22 -13.54
CA GLU A 240 15.84 7.69 -14.52
C GLU A 240 15.89 6.15 -14.56
N PHE A 241 15.65 5.59 -15.75
CA PHE A 241 15.92 4.18 -16.07
C PHE A 241 17.34 4.05 -16.63
N GLY A 242 18.09 3.05 -16.17
CA GLY A 242 19.48 2.87 -16.57
C GLY A 242 20.09 1.57 -16.07
N TYR A 243 21.42 1.50 -16.08
CA TYR A 243 22.18 0.34 -15.67
C TYR A 243 23.40 0.71 -14.83
N ILE A 244 23.94 -0.25 -14.09
CA ILE A 244 25.21 -0.11 -13.38
C ILE A 244 26.35 -0.48 -14.33
N ASP A 245 27.31 0.44 -14.47
CA ASP A 245 28.61 0.20 -15.11
C ASP A 245 29.72 0.66 -14.16
N LYS A 246 30.69 -0.22 -13.90
CA LYS A 246 31.86 0.05 -13.01
C LYS A 246 31.47 0.70 -11.67
N GLY A 247 30.36 0.25 -11.09
CA GLY A 247 29.83 0.71 -9.80
C GLY A 247 29.16 2.08 -9.82
N GLN A 248 28.89 2.63 -11.00
CA GLN A 248 28.16 3.89 -11.20
C GLN A 248 26.86 3.65 -11.95
N PHE A 249 25.83 4.44 -11.65
CA PHE A 249 24.59 4.41 -12.40
C PHE A 249 24.72 5.25 -13.67
N VAL A 250 24.44 4.61 -14.81
CA VAL A 250 24.43 5.24 -16.13
C VAL A 250 22.97 5.41 -16.56
N PRO A 251 22.41 6.63 -16.52
CA PRO A 251 21.04 6.87 -16.96
C PRO A 251 20.93 6.69 -18.48
N LEU A 252 19.87 6.02 -18.92
CA LEU A 252 19.54 5.83 -20.33
C LEU A 252 18.32 6.67 -20.74
N THR A 253 17.27 6.65 -19.92
CA THR A 253 15.98 7.28 -20.25
C THR A 253 15.39 7.98 -19.04
N PHE A 254 14.92 9.22 -19.23
CA PHE A 254 14.08 9.90 -18.26
C PHE A 254 12.61 9.52 -18.46
N CYS A 255 11.93 9.16 -17.38
CA CYS A 255 10.55 8.72 -17.33
C CYS A 255 9.73 9.70 -16.47
N PRO A 256 8.64 10.29 -17.00
CA PRO A 256 7.86 11.32 -16.30
C PRO A 256 6.88 10.73 -15.26
N GLY A 257 7.41 9.99 -14.29
CA GLY A 257 6.64 9.36 -13.22
C GLY A 257 7.53 8.56 -12.26
N PHE A 258 7.02 8.24 -11.07
CA PHE A 258 7.75 7.42 -10.11
C PHE A 258 7.78 5.97 -10.62
N MET A 259 8.95 5.51 -11.06
CA MET A 259 9.03 4.21 -11.73
C MET A 259 8.97 3.05 -10.75
N ARG A 260 8.21 2.01 -11.11
CA ARG A 260 8.01 0.77 -10.37
C ARG A 260 7.75 -0.36 -11.35
N GLY A 261 8.40 -1.50 -11.13
CA GLY A 261 8.33 -2.64 -12.03
C GLY A 261 9.17 -2.45 -13.30
N LEU A 262 9.93 -3.50 -13.63
CA LEU A 262 10.81 -3.53 -14.77
C LEU A 262 10.85 -4.94 -15.37
N ALA A 263 10.55 -5.04 -16.66
CA ALA A 263 10.62 -6.28 -17.42
C ALA A 263 11.28 -6.04 -18.79
N PHE A 264 11.80 -7.11 -19.41
CA PHE A 264 12.48 -7.04 -20.70
C PHE A 264 11.95 -8.06 -21.70
N SER A 265 11.87 -7.66 -22.97
CA SER A 265 11.64 -8.55 -24.10
C SER A 265 12.41 -8.06 -25.32
N GLY A 266 13.25 -8.92 -25.89
CA GLY A 266 14.09 -8.57 -27.03
C GLY A 266 14.95 -7.34 -26.74
N ASP A 267 14.82 -6.31 -27.58
CA ASP A 267 15.54 -5.03 -27.46
C ASP A 267 14.80 -3.99 -26.61
N TYR A 268 13.75 -4.39 -25.89
CA TYR A 268 12.86 -3.45 -25.18
C TYR A 268 12.84 -3.69 -23.68
N ALA A 269 12.80 -2.59 -22.91
CA ALA A 269 12.35 -2.56 -21.53
C ALA A 269 10.88 -2.13 -21.46
N VAL A 270 10.14 -2.70 -20.52
CA VAL A 270 8.80 -2.26 -20.11
C VAL A 270 8.92 -1.74 -18.68
N VAL A 271 8.55 -0.48 -18.46
CA VAL A 271 8.68 0.22 -17.17
C VAL A 271 7.30 0.69 -16.71
N GLY A 272 6.93 0.38 -15.48
CA GLY A 272 5.73 0.93 -14.85
C GLY A 272 5.99 2.28 -14.21
N LEU A 273 4.97 3.15 -14.27
CA LEU A 273 4.98 4.50 -13.69
C LEU A 273 3.81 4.68 -12.73
N SER A 274 4.08 5.40 -11.66
CA SER A 274 3.14 5.81 -10.62
C SER A 274 3.17 7.32 -10.42
N LYS A 275 2.05 7.86 -9.96
CA LYS A 275 1.96 9.27 -9.55
C LYS A 275 2.69 9.54 -8.23
N LEU A 276 3.21 10.77 -8.08
CA LEU A 276 3.85 11.31 -6.89
C LEU A 276 2.80 11.82 -5.89
N ARG A 277 2.01 10.92 -5.29
CA ARG A 277 0.89 11.32 -4.40
C ARG A 277 1.03 10.90 -2.94
N SER A 278 2.00 10.06 -2.60
CA SER A 278 2.29 9.74 -1.20
C SER A 278 3.22 10.80 -0.62
N SER A 279 3.02 11.15 0.65
CA SER A 279 3.93 12.01 1.43
C SER A 279 5.37 11.48 1.46
N SER A 280 5.57 10.18 1.19
CA SER A 280 6.89 9.57 1.06
C SER A 280 7.59 9.87 -0.27
N PHE A 281 6.89 10.41 -1.27
CA PHE A 281 7.43 10.73 -2.61
C PHE A 281 7.49 12.24 -2.91
N THR A 282 7.18 13.09 -1.94
CA THR A 282 7.37 14.54 -2.07
C THR A 282 8.81 14.93 -1.72
N GLY A 283 9.29 16.03 -2.32
CA GLY A 283 10.63 16.56 -2.14
C GLY A 283 11.71 15.82 -2.93
N LEU A 284 11.33 14.97 -3.88
CA LEU A 284 12.25 14.21 -4.73
C LEU A 284 12.79 15.05 -5.89
N ILE A 285 13.94 14.64 -6.44
CA ILE A 285 14.54 15.29 -7.62
C ILE A 285 13.59 15.22 -8.83
N LEU A 286 12.86 14.10 -8.94
CA LEU A 286 11.84 13.91 -9.97
C LEU A 286 10.77 15.01 -9.97
N GLU A 287 10.24 15.38 -8.79
CA GLU A 287 9.19 16.42 -8.66
C GLU A 287 9.68 17.76 -9.22
N LYS A 288 10.87 18.20 -8.78
CA LYS A 288 11.50 19.44 -9.27
C LYS A 288 11.75 19.43 -10.77
N ARG A 289 12.11 18.26 -11.33
CA ARG A 289 12.37 18.10 -12.77
C ARG A 289 11.08 18.17 -13.58
N LEU A 290 9.98 17.58 -13.10
CA LEU A 290 8.67 17.67 -13.73
C LEU A 290 8.15 19.11 -13.71
N GLU A 291 8.24 19.80 -12.57
CA GLU A 291 7.87 21.21 -12.43
C GLU A 291 8.64 22.11 -13.39
N ALA A 292 9.98 21.95 -13.46
CA ALA A 292 10.83 22.72 -14.36
C ALA A 292 10.51 22.50 -15.85
N GLN A 293 9.94 21.35 -16.20
CA GLN A 293 9.53 21.02 -17.57
C GLN A 293 8.07 21.36 -17.87
N GLY A 294 7.30 21.86 -16.89
CA GLY A 294 5.86 22.09 -17.03
C GLY A 294 5.07 20.78 -17.23
N ASN A 295 5.62 19.65 -16.81
CA ASN A 295 5.01 18.32 -16.96
C ASN A 295 4.28 17.93 -15.67
N THR A 296 3.25 17.10 -15.81
CA THR A 296 2.62 16.41 -14.67
C THR A 296 3.07 14.96 -14.62
N ASP A 297 3.01 14.37 -13.44
CA ASP A 297 3.30 12.95 -13.23
C ASP A 297 2.22 12.06 -13.87
N HIS A 298 2.66 10.96 -14.49
CA HIS A 298 1.78 10.02 -15.16
C HIS A 298 1.82 8.64 -14.52
N CYS A 299 0.65 8.00 -14.45
CA CYS A 299 0.55 6.57 -14.14
C CYS A 299 0.39 5.79 -15.44
N GLY A 300 1.08 4.67 -15.58
CA GLY A 300 1.06 3.92 -16.83
C GLY A 300 2.28 3.05 -17.09
N LEU A 301 2.44 2.68 -18.35
CA LEU A 301 3.57 1.87 -18.82
C LEU A 301 4.33 2.62 -19.92
N LEU A 302 5.64 2.44 -19.94
CA LEU A 302 6.52 2.85 -21.05
C LEU A 302 7.18 1.61 -21.65
N VAL A 303 7.33 1.61 -22.96
CA VAL A 303 8.18 0.67 -23.70
C VAL A 303 9.37 1.46 -24.24
N ILE A 304 10.58 1.06 -23.84
CA ILE A 304 11.83 1.77 -24.11
C ILE A 304 12.75 0.87 -24.94
N ASP A 305 13.22 1.38 -26.07
CA ASP A 305 14.26 0.73 -26.87
C ASP A 305 15.62 0.83 -26.16
N LEU A 306 16.25 -0.31 -25.87
CA LEU A 306 17.49 -0.38 -25.10
C LEU A 306 18.73 0.14 -25.83
N THR A 307 18.67 0.18 -27.16
CA THR A 307 19.80 0.63 -28.00
C THR A 307 19.85 2.14 -28.04
N THR A 308 18.68 2.78 -28.17
CA THR A 308 18.54 4.22 -28.38
C THR A 308 18.12 4.99 -27.14
N GLY A 309 17.57 4.31 -26.13
CA GLY A 309 16.95 4.92 -24.95
C GLY A 309 15.64 5.63 -25.23
N LYS A 310 15.07 5.49 -26.44
CA LYS A 310 13.82 6.16 -26.82
C LYS A 310 12.61 5.41 -26.27
N ILE A 311 11.63 6.16 -25.76
CA ILE A 311 10.28 5.65 -25.47
C ILE A 311 9.58 5.43 -26.82
N VAL A 312 9.33 4.18 -27.17
CA VAL A 312 8.71 3.78 -28.46
C VAL A 312 7.22 3.56 -28.35
N HIS A 313 6.72 3.14 -27.18
CA HIS A 313 5.29 3.02 -26.89
C HIS A 313 4.99 3.41 -25.45
N TRP A 314 3.74 3.76 -25.16
CA TRP A 314 3.28 4.02 -23.81
C TRP A 314 1.79 3.68 -23.65
N LEU A 315 1.38 3.47 -22.41
CA LEU A 315 -0.02 3.38 -21.99
C LEU A 315 -0.22 4.31 -20.80
N HIS A 316 -1.05 5.33 -20.94
CA HIS A 316 -1.48 6.13 -19.79
C HIS A 316 -2.71 5.50 -19.15
N ILE A 317 -2.68 5.35 -17.83
CA ILE A 317 -3.79 4.83 -17.03
C ILE A 317 -4.28 5.97 -16.15
N GLY A 318 -5.56 6.33 -16.27
CA GLY A 318 -6.15 7.51 -15.61
C GLY A 318 -7.34 7.20 -14.70
N GLN A 319 -7.71 8.21 -13.89
CA GLN A 319 -8.86 8.31 -12.97
C GLN A 319 -8.84 7.40 -11.74
N THR A 320 -8.81 6.08 -11.92
CA THR A 320 -8.96 5.14 -10.79
C THR A 320 -7.63 4.56 -10.33
N ILE A 321 -6.75 4.21 -11.27
CA ILE A 321 -5.43 3.66 -10.98
C ILE A 321 -4.42 4.79 -11.15
N GLU A 322 -3.68 5.06 -10.07
CA GLU A 322 -2.67 6.10 -10.03
C GLU A 322 -1.29 5.57 -9.65
N GLU A 323 -1.20 4.25 -9.45
CA GLU A 323 -0.02 3.55 -8.99
C GLU A 323 0.04 2.17 -9.63
N LEU A 324 1.21 1.84 -10.19
CA LEU A 324 1.64 0.49 -10.52
C LEU A 324 2.77 0.08 -9.58
N PHE A 325 2.72 -1.15 -9.08
CA PHE A 325 3.75 -1.66 -8.18
C PHE A 325 4.79 -2.50 -8.91
N ASP A 326 4.34 -3.39 -9.79
CA ASP A 326 5.22 -4.23 -10.59
C ASP A 326 4.64 -4.51 -11.98
N VAL A 327 5.51 -4.90 -12.92
CA VAL A 327 5.17 -5.36 -14.26
C VAL A 327 6.02 -6.56 -14.64
N VAL A 328 5.38 -7.59 -15.18
CA VAL A 328 6.05 -8.75 -15.79
C VAL A 328 5.56 -8.98 -17.21
N ILE A 329 6.45 -9.51 -18.04
CA ILE A 329 6.14 -9.94 -19.40
C ILE A 329 5.76 -11.42 -19.39
N LEU A 330 4.69 -11.75 -20.11
CA LEU A 330 4.24 -13.11 -20.35
C LEU A 330 4.54 -13.46 -21.81
N PRO A 331 5.72 -14.06 -22.10
CA PRO A 331 6.09 -14.40 -23.46
C PRO A 331 5.24 -15.55 -23.99
N ASN A 332 4.90 -15.49 -25.28
CA ASN A 332 4.07 -16.47 -25.98
C ASN A 332 2.65 -16.62 -25.42
N VAL A 333 2.16 -15.61 -24.71
CA VAL A 333 0.81 -15.55 -24.14
C VAL A 333 0.12 -14.31 -24.69
N ARG A 334 -0.92 -14.48 -25.51
CA ARG A 334 -1.55 -13.36 -26.23
C ARG A 334 -2.78 -12.84 -25.55
N GLN A 335 -3.50 -13.66 -24.79
CA GLN A 335 -4.78 -13.30 -24.16
C GLN A 335 -4.86 -13.94 -22.78
N PRO A 336 -4.01 -13.53 -21.82
CA PRO A 336 -4.05 -14.06 -20.47
C PRO A 336 -5.32 -13.63 -19.73
N GLU A 337 -5.84 -14.53 -18.91
CA GLU A 337 -6.85 -14.25 -17.91
C GLU A 337 -6.48 -14.97 -16.60
N ALA A 338 -7.00 -14.47 -15.48
CA ALA A 338 -6.96 -15.19 -14.21
C ALA A 338 -8.38 -15.46 -13.70
N LEU A 339 -8.56 -16.57 -12.99
CA LEU A 339 -9.75 -16.81 -12.15
C LEU A 339 -9.63 -16.00 -10.86
N GLY A 340 -10.77 -15.58 -10.32
CA GLY A 340 -10.83 -14.95 -9.00
C GLY A 340 -10.73 -15.99 -7.89
N LEU A 341 -10.94 -15.55 -6.65
CA LEU A 341 -11.03 -16.43 -5.47
C LEU A 341 -12.43 -17.05 -5.28
N GLN A 342 -13.36 -16.68 -6.16
CA GLN A 342 -14.76 -17.08 -6.14
C GLN A 342 -15.28 -17.16 -7.57
N GLY A 343 -16.46 -17.77 -7.74
CA GLY A 343 -17.17 -17.84 -9.01
C GLY A 343 -17.34 -19.28 -9.51
N ASP A 344 -18.31 -19.45 -10.41
CA ASP A 344 -18.70 -20.76 -10.94
C ASP A 344 -17.55 -21.44 -11.70
N GLU A 345 -16.76 -20.65 -12.44
CA GLU A 345 -15.56 -21.10 -13.15
C GLU A 345 -14.54 -21.75 -12.18
N LEU A 346 -14.27 -21.13 -11.02
CA LEU A 346 -13.36 -21.69 -10.01
C LEU A 346 -13.93 -22.97 -9.35
N GLN A 347 -15.25 -23.04 -9.15
CA GLN A 347 -15.90 -24.19 -8.52
C GLN A 347 -15.97 -25.42 -9.44
N ARG A 348 -15.98 -25.21 -10.75
CA ARG A 348 -16.37 -26.26 -11.72
C ARG A 348 -15.31 -26.63 -12.72
N PHE A 349 -14.31 -25.78 -12.97
CA PHE A 349 -13.23 -26.12 -13.87
C PHE A 349 -12.24 -27.04 -13.17
N VAL A 350 -12.13 -28.27 -13.69
CA VAL A 350 -11.34 -29.34 -13.10
C VAL A 350 -10.39 -29.91 -14.14
N THR A 351 -9.15 -30.13 -13.71
CA THR A 351 -8.10 -30.83 -14.45
C THR A 351 -7.46 -31.86 -13.52
N PHE A 352 -7.10 -33.02 -14.04
CA PHE A 352 -6.33 -34.04 -13.33
C PHE A 352 -5.45 -34.81 -14.33
N PRO A 353 -4.45 -35.58 -13.88
CA PRO A 353 -3.62 -36.38 -14.79
C PRO A 353 -4.48 -37.22 -15.73
N ASN A 354 -4.22 -37.12 -17.04
CA ASN A 354 -4.97 -37.82 -18.10
C ASN A 354 -6.39 -37.29 -18.42
N SER A 355 -6.83 -36.14 -17.89
CA SER A 355 -8.18 -35.58 -18.13
C SER A 355 -8.53 -35.15 -19.58
N GLY A 356 -7.66 -35.35 -20.57
CA GLY A 356 -7.84 -34.81 -21.94
C GLY A 356 -7.78 -33.28 -22.10
N GLY A 357 -8.12 -32.49 -21.08
CA GLY A 357 -8.18 -31.03 -21.09
C GLY A 357 -8.82 -30.49 -19.81
N MET A 358 -9.22 -29.23 -19.82
CA MET A 358 -10.10 -28.66 -18.80
C MET A 358 -11.51 -29.22 -18.97
N MET A 359 -12.12 -29.68 -17.87
CA MET A 359 -13.51 -30.14 -17.86
C MET A 359 -14.36 -29.28 -16.95
N THR A 360 -15.65 -29.21 -17.24
CA THR A 360 -16.64 -28.50 -16.40
C THR A 360 -17.53 -29.52 -15.71
N THR A 361 -17.50 -29.56 -14.38
CA THR A 361 -18.40 -30.43 -13.61
C THR A 361 -19.86 -29.99 -13.73
N LYS A 362 -20.80 -30.93 -13.53
CA LYS A 362 -22.23 -30.62 -13.55
C LYS A 362 -22.57 -29.65 -12.41
N PRO A 363 -23.51 -28.70 -12.60
CA PRO A 363 -23.94 -27.83 -11.51
C PRO A 363 -24.60 -28.69 -10.43
N THR A 364 -24.29 -28.43 -9.17
CA THR A 364 -25.01 -29.02 -8.04
C THR A 364 -26.46 -28.55 -8.12
N VAL A 365 -27.41 -29.46 -8.36
CA VAL A 365 -28.84 -29.16 -8.26
C VAL A 365 -29.11 -28.79 -6.80
N LYS A 366 -29.38 -27.52 -6.52
CA LYS A 366 -29.84 -27.11 -5.18
C LYS A 366 -31.19 -27.81 -4.94
N PRO A 367 -31.34 -28.61 -3.86
CA PRO A 367 -32.66 -29.08 -3.46
C PRO A 367 -33.56 -27.86 -3.19
N PRO A 368 -34.87 -27.95 -3.43
CA PRO A 368 -35.80 -26.88 -3.07
C PRO A 368 -35.95 -26.85 -1.55
N SER A 369 -35.04 -26.18 -0.85
CA SER A 369 -35.11 -25.98 0.60
C SER A 369 -35.08 -24.48 0.92
N ARG A 370 -36.20 -24.04 1.52
CA ARG A 370 -36.46 -22.83 2.34
C ARG A 370 -35.48 -21.67 2.21
N GLU A 371 -36.04 -20.52 1.80
CA GLU A 371 -35.57 -19.14 2.02
C GLU A 371 -34.05 -18.93 2.02
N GLU A 372 -33.57 -18.32 0.94
CA GLU A 372 -32.18 -17.95 0.70
C GLU A 372 -31.54 -17.19 1.87
N MET A 373 -31.01 -17.91 2.85
CA MET A 373 -29.85 -17.42 3.59
C MET A 373 -28.69 -17.53 2.61
N ALA A 374 -28.42 -16.44 1.89
CA ALA A 374 -27.23 -16.32 1.05
C ALA A 374 -26.02 -16.69 1.91
N VAL A 375 -25.44 -17.87 1.65
CA VAL A 375 -24.20 -18.32 2.29
C VAL A 375 -23.21 -17.17 2.12
N PRO A 376 -22.67 -16.59 3.21
CA PRO A 376 -21.83 -15.41 3.11
C PRO A 376 -20.60 -15.74 2.25
N VAL A 377 -20.47 -14.99 1.17
CA VAL A 377 -19.37 -15.09 0.23
C VAL A 377 -18.08 -14.67 0.96
N ILE A 378 -17.19 -15.63 1.22
CA ILE A 378 -15.93 -15.44 1.96
C ILE A 378 -14.90 -14.76 1.06
N GLY A 379 -14.35 -13.61 1.47
CA GLY A 379 -13.08 -13.10 0.94
C GLY A 379 -13.12 -11.90 -0.02
N LEU A 380 -14.25 -11.19 -0.16
CA LEU A 380 -14.27 -9.86 -0.76
C LEU A 380 -15.10 -8.90 0.13
N PRO A 381 -14.70 -7.61 0.27
CA PRO A 381 -15.57 -6.62 0.89
C PRO A 381 -16.85 -6.53 0.06
N LYS A 382 -18.00 -6.77 0.69
CA LYS A 382 -19.29 -6.51 0.05
C LYS A 382 -19.38 -5.01 -0.24
N PRO A 383 -19.89 -4.56 -1.41
CA PRO A 383 -20.36 -3.19 -1.51
C PRO A 383 -21.35 -2.96 -0.38
N GLU A 384 -21.17 -1.89 0.39
CA GLU A 384 -21.91 -1.60 1.62
C GLU A 384 -23.42 -1.59 1.38
N GLN A 385 -24.05 -2.76 1.46
CA GLN A 385 -25.49 -2.87 1.67
C GLN A 385 -25.70 -2.65 3.15
N HIS A 386 -26.00 -1.40 3.52
CA HIS A 386 -26.45 -0.96 4.85
C HIS A 386 -25.94 -1.84 6.00
N GLN A 387 -24.61 -1.92 6.15
CA GLN A 387 -24.05 -2.50 7.36
C GLN A 387 -24.40 -1.54 8.50
N GLN A 388 -25.04 -2.06 9.54
CA GLN A 388 -25.04 -1.36 10.82
C GLN A 388 -23.59 -0.94 11.10
N PRO A 389 -23.34 0.33 11.46
CA PRO A 389 -21.98 0.85 11.55
C PRO A 389 -21.17 -0.05 12.49
N LEU A 390 -20.07 -0.60 11.96
CA LEU A 390 -19.13 -1.39 12.74
C LEU A 390 -18.75 -0.62 14.02
N PRO A 391 -18.69 -1.29 15.18
CA PRO A 391 -18.47 -0.61 16.44
C PRO A 391 -17.07 0.00 16.46
N ILE A 392 -17.00 1.28 16.85
CA ILE A 392 -15.74 1.99 17.04
C ILE A 392 -15.01 1.36 18.22
N LYS A 393 -13.76 0.94 17.98
CA LYS A 393 -12.91 0.35 19.02
C LYS A 393 -12.10 1.45 19.70
N TYR A 394 -12.14 1.50 21.03
CA TYR A 394 -11.32 2.41 21.84
C TYR A 394 -10.20 1.61 22.50
N GLN A 395 -8.94 2.04 22.34
CA GLN A 395 -7.79 1.29 22.86
C GLN A 395 -6.68 2.23 23.34
N LYS A 396 -5.96 1.79 24.37
CA LYS A 396 -4.74 2.45 24.86
C LYS A 396 -3.63 2.35 23.81
N VAL A 397 -2.96 3.46 23.55
CA VAL A 397 -1.73 3.49 22.77
C VAL A 397 -0.56 3.35 23.75
N TYR A 398 0.16 2.24 23.64
CA TYR A 398 1.25 1.90 24.56
C TYR A 398 2.55 2.61 24.19
N GLN A 399 3.40 2.83 25.20
CA GLN A 399 4.76 3.35 25.05
C GLN A 399 4.85 4.74 24.40
N LEU A 400 3.88 5.64 24.64
CA LEU A 400 3.98 7.00 24.14
C LEU A 400 5.17 7.74 24.77
N THR A 401 6.06 8.24 23.92
CA THR A 401 7.22 9.06 24.26
C THR A 401 7.13 10.38 23.51
N PRO A 402 7.81 11.45 23.95
CA PRO A 402 7.80 12.74 23.25
C PRO A 402 8.27 12.63 21.79
N THR A 403 9.04 11.60 21.44
CA THR A 403 9.53 11.37 20.07
C THR A 403 8.52 10.61 19.21
N ASN A 404 7.96 9.48 19.70
CA ASN A 404 7.11 8.63 18.86
C ASN A 404 5.68 9.14 18.67
N VAL A 405 5.21 9.97 19.60
CA VAL A 405 3.88 10.58 19.55
C VAL A 405 3.76 11.60 18.42
N LEU A 406 4.88 12.19 17.95
CA LEU A 406 4.93 13.06 16.79
C LEU A 406 4.61 12.32 15.48
N ASN A 407 4.71 10.98 15.46
CA ASN A 407 4.22 10.19 14.32
C ASN A 407 2.70 10.30 14.15
N TYR A 408 1.99 10.74 15.20
CA TYR A 408 0.55 10.98 15.19
C TYR A 408 0.20 12.47 15.13
N ASP A 409 1.13 13.37 14.82
CA ASP A 409 0.91 14.83 14.91
C ASP A 409 -0.29 15.31 14.06
N ALA A 410 -0.50 14.70 12.89
CA ALA A 410 -1.68 14.93 12.03
C ALA A 410 -3.02 14.55 12.69
N LEU A 411 -2.97 13.76 13.75
CA LEU A 411 -4.09 13.32 14.60
C LEU A 411 -3.98 13.94 16.01
N THR A 412 -3.44 15.15 16.11
CA THR A 412 -3.44 15.92 17.36
C THR A 412 -4.02 17.32 17.14
N TYR A 413 -4.72 17.83 18.15
CA TYR A 413 -5.21 19.19 18.14
C TYR A 413 -5.24 19.78 19.56
N PRO A 414 -4.56 20.92 19.79
CA PRO A 414 -3.64 21.59 18.85
C PRO A 414 -2.44 20.68 18.46
N PRO A 415 -1.77 20.91 17.31
CA PRO A 415 -0.63 20.10 16.89
C PRO A 415 0.48 20.09 17.94
N LEU A 416 0.89 18.91 18.41
CA LEU A 416 1.88 18.77 19.48
C LEU A 416 3.26 19.26 19.03
N SER A 417 3.60 19.09 17.75
CA SER A 417 4.83 19.63 17.16
C SER A 417 4.99 21.14 17.36
N GLN A 418 3.89 21.89 17.32
CA GLN A 418 3.90 23.34 17.56
C GLN A 418 3.97 23.67 19.05
N GLN A 419 3.24 22.93 19.89
CA GLN A 419 3.26 23.13 21.34
C GLN A 419 4.66 22.90 21.92
N TRP A 420 5.37 21.89 21.42
CA TRP A 420 6.67 21.48 21.98
C TRP A 420 7.86 22.29 21.54
N GLN A 421 7.70 23.16 20.53
CA GLN A 421 8.67 24.23 20.27
C GLN A 421 8.77 25.20 21.47
N LYS A 422 7.68 25.37 22.23
CA LYS A 422 7.63 26.26 23.40
C LYS A 422 7.99 25.54 24.70
N ARG A 423 7.53 24.30 24.86
CA ARG A 423 7.77 23.49 26.07
C ARG A 423 7.66 22.00 25.76
N LEU A 424 8.75 21.26 25.99
CA LEU A 424 8.71 19.79 25.94
C LEU A 424 7.89 19.23 27.12
N PRO A 425 7.20 18.09 26.92
CA PRO A 425 6.50 17.41 28.00
C PRO A 425 7.51 16.94 29.05
N GLN A 426 7.17 17.14 30.31
CA GLN A 426 7.97 16.78 31.49
C GLN A 426 7.40 15.55 32.20
N GLY A 427 6.18 15.14 31.86
CA GLY A 427 5.48 13.99 32.42
C GLY A 427 5.38 12.77 31.50
N GLU A 428 4.73 11.72 32.01
CA GLU A 428 4.42 10.50 31.24
C GLU A 428 3.23 10.75 30.30
N LEU A 429 3.29 10.26 29.07
CA LEU A 429 2.23 10.43 28.08
C LEU A 429 1.26 9.25 28.08
N PHE A 430 -0.03 9.56 28.13
CA PHE A 430 -1.14 8.62 28.02
C PHE A 430 -1.99 8.96 26.81
N GLY A 431 -2.37 7.95 26.01
CA GLY A 431 -3.20 8.18 24.85
C GLY A 431 -4.21 7.07 24.60
N ILE A 432 -5.41 7.47 24.19
CA ILE A 432 -6.48 6.55 23.79
C ILE A 432 -6.85 6.86 22.34
N SER A 433 -6.82 5.86 21.46
CA SER A 433 -7.27 5.97 20.07
C SER A 433 -8.69 5.42 19.91
N ALA A 434 -9.49 6.09 19.09
CA ALA A 434 -10.72 5.57 18.53
C ALA A 434 -10.43 5.08 17.11
N SER A 435 -10.69 3.80 16.84
CA SER A 435 -10.33 3.17 15.57
C SER A 435 -11.52 2.50 14.91
N LEU A 436 -11.58 2.62 13.59
CA LEU A 436 -12.54 1.92 12.72
C LEU A 436 -11.75 1.20 11.63
N ASN A 437 -11.97 -0.11 11.46
CA ASN A 437 -11.23 -0.94 10.51
C ASN A 437 -9.69 -0.83 10.60
N GLY A 438 -9.17 -0.58 11.81
CA GLY A 438 -7.73 -0.44 12.04
C GLY A 438 -7.18 0.97 11.84
N GLU A 439 -7.96 1.90 11.29
CA GLU A 439 -7.56 3.31 11.12
C GLU A 439 -7.95 4.14 12.35
N ILE A 440 -7.08 5.04 12.80
CA ILE A 440 -7.38 5.97 13.90
C ILE A 440 -8.23 7.13 13.37
N VAL A 441 -9.46 7.24 13.88
CA VAL A 441 -10.43 8.27 13.50
C VAL A 441 -10.62 9.35 14.58
N GLY A 442 -10.07 9.12 15.77
CA GLY A 442 -9.98 10.10 16.85
C GLY A 442 -8.90 9.71 17.85
N PHE A 443 -8.30 10.70 18.50
CA PHE A 443 -7.19 10.49 19.42
C PHE A 443 -7.21 11.53 20.54
N ILE A 444 -6.99 11.07 21.76
CA ILE A 444 -6.85 11.93 22.94
C ILE A 444 -5.53 11.61 23.64
N ILE A 445 -4.82 12.65 24.07
CA ILE A 445 -3.52 12.53 24.74
C ILE A 445 -3.54 13.39 26.00
N ALA A 446 -3.06 12.81 27.10
CA ALA A 446 -2.78 13.51 28.34
C ALA A 446 -1.32 13.31 28.77
N GLU A 447 -0.78 14.35 29.39
CA GLU A 447 0.50 14.35 30.08
C GLU A 447 0.25 14.25 31.58
N ARG A 448 0.79 13.22 32.22
CA ARG A 448 0.75 13.04 33.66
C ARG A 448 1.98 13.68 34.30
N ILE A 449 1.77 14.84 34.92
CA ILE A 449 2.85 15.66 35.51
C ILE A 449 3.24 15.13 36.90
N SER A 450 2.30 14.54 37.63
CA SER A 450 2.57 13.91 38.93
C SER A 450 1.72 12.65 39.11
N ALA A 451 1.99 11.88 40.18
CA ALA A 451 1.17 10.72 40.52
C ALA A 451 -0.32 11.08 40.66
N GLU A 452 -0.65 12.31 41.06
CA GLU A 452 -2.03 12.71 41.36
C GLU A 452 -2.67 13.56 40.25
N THR A 453 -1.88 14.14 39.35
CA THR A 453 -2.36 15.13 38.37
C THR A 453 -1.95 14.82 36.93
N ALA A 454 -2.92 14.93 36.02
CA ALA A 454 -2.69 14.86 34.58
C ALA A 454 -3.41 16.00 33.84
N ASN A 455 -2.83 16.40 32.72
CA ASN A 455 -3.33 17.45 31.83
C ASN A 455 -3.64 16.86 30.46
N ILE A 456 -4.82 17.10 29.93
CA ILE A 456 -5.13 16.79 28.54
C ILE A 456 -4.45 17.83 27.67
N ILE A 457 -3.61 17.38 26.74
CA ILE A 457 -2.80 18.23 25.87
C ILE A 457 -3.29 18.22 24.41
N SER A 458 -4.02 17.18 24.01
CA SER A 458 -4.62 17.09 22.67
C SER A 458 -5.88 16.24 22.69
N LEU A 459 -6.90 16.68 21.94
CA LEU A 459 -8.11 15.91 21.66
C LEU A 459 -8.59 16.21 20.23
N ILE A 460 -8.65 15.18 19.40
CA ILE A 460 -9.20 15.30 18.04
C ILE A 460 -10.17 14.16 17.71
N VAL A 461 -11.18 14.51 16.93
CA VAL A 461 -11.99 13.58 16.15
C VAL A 461 -12.01 14.12 14.73
N LEU A 462 -11.70 13.27 13.74
CA LEU A 462 -11.66 13.67 12.34
C LEU A 462 -13.03 14.22 11.88
N PRO A 463 -13.09 15.25 11.02
CA PRO A 463 -14.32 15.98 10.70
C PRO A 463 -15.53 15.11 10.33
N GLN A 464 -15.31 14.10 9.49
CA GLN A 464 -16.34 13.18 8.98
C GLN A 464 -16.94 12.26 10.07
N TRP A 465 -16.29 12.19 11.23
CA TRP A 465 -16.65 11.33 12.36
C TRP A 465 -17.20 12.11 13.57
N ARG A 466 -17.27 13.45 13.48
CA ARG A 466 -17.83 14.31 14.53
C ARG A 466 -19.34 14.12 14.68
N GLY A 467 -19.89 14.53 15.83
CA GLY A 467 -21.33 14.42 16.13
C GLY A 467 -21.81 13.02 16.51
N ARG A 468 -20.93 12.00 16.53
CA ARG A 468 -21.27 10.60 16.84
C ARG A 468 -20.90 10.15 18.26
N GLY A 469 -20.60 11.10 19.16
CA GLY A 469 -20.26 10.81 20.57
C GLY A 469 -18.84 10.27 20.82
N MET A 470 -17.97 10.22 19.81
CA MET A 470 -16.61 9.67 19.94
C MET A 470 -15.73 10.45 20.92
N GLY A 471 -15.78 11.79 20.88
CA GLY A 471 -15.02 12.62 21.84
C GLY A 471 -15.41 12.34 23.29
N THR A 472 -16.71 12.07 23.54
CA THR A 472 -17.19 11.66 24.86
C THR A 472 -16.62 10.32 25.30
N GLN A 473 -16.54 9.35 24.38
CA GLN A 473 -15.98 8.03 24.69
C GLN A 473 -14.47 8.09 24.89
N LEU A 474 -13.74 8.82 24.04
CA LEU A 474 -12.30 9.04 24.21
C LEU A 474 -11.97 9.58 25.61
N LEU A 475 -12.69 10.61 26.06
CA LEU A 475 -12.54 11.14 27.42
C LEU A 475 -12.86 10.11 28.51
N LYS A 476 -13.94 9.34 28.38
CA LYS A 476 -14.29 8.28 29.35
C LYS A 476 -13.21 7.22 29.48
N TYR A 477 -12.67 6.75 28.36
CA TYR A 477 -11.61 5.73 28.37
C TYR A 477 -10.31 6.29 28.95
N LEU A 478 -9.96 7.54 28.64
CA LEU A 478 -8.79 8.20 29.20
C LEU A 478 -8.92 8.39 30.72
N GLU A 479 -10.08 8.85 31.18
CA GLU A 479 -10.39 8.98 32.61
C GLU A 479 -10.27 7.63 33.34
N ALA A 480 -10.80 6.56 32.75
CA ALA A 480 -10.72 5.22 33.33
C ALA A 480 -9.27 4.71 33.41
N GLU A 481 -8.47 4.91 32.37
CA GLU A 481 -7.05 4.53 32.34
C GLU A 481 -6.25 5.31 33.39
N LEU A 482 -6.37 6.63 33.43
CA LEU A 482 -5.64 7.46 34.40
C LEU A 482 -6.06 7.16 35.85
N LYS A 483 -7.33 6.82 36.07
CA LYS A 483 -7.84 6.35 37.37
C LYS A 483 -7.23 5.01 37.79
N GLN A 484 -7.02 4.07 36.86
CA GLN A 484 -6.32 2.81 37.16
C GLN A 484 -4.85 3.06 37.55
N GLN A 485 -4.24 4.09 37.00
CA GLN A 485 -2.86 4.49 37.31
C GLN A 485 -2.74 5.34 38.59
N GLY A 486 -3.84 5.61 39.30
CA GLY A 486 -3.85 6.34 40.58
C GLY A 486 -3.91 7.86 40.47
N THR A 487 -4.13 8.43 39.27
CA THR A 487 -4.32 9.86 39.07
C THR A 487 -5.64 10.30 39.72
N GLN A 488 -5.65 11.43 40.42
CA GLN A 488 -6.79 11.95 41.18
C GLN A 488 -7.47 13.14 40.50
N THR A 489 -6.71 13.96 39.76
CA THR A 489 -7.23 15.15 39.09
C THR A 489 -6.82 15.18 37.62
N LEU A 490 -7.79 15.39 36.74
CA LEU A 490 -7.58 15.62 35.31
C LEU A 490 -7.96 17.06 34.96
N THR A 491 -7.09 17.76 34.24
CA THR A 491 -7.26 19.17 33.86
C THR A 491 -7.22 19.33 32.35
N LEU A 492 -8.00 20.26 31.81
CA LEU A 492 -7.97 20.65 30.41
C LEU A 492 -8.00 22.18 30.31
N THR A 493 -7.06 22.74 29.55
CA THR A 493 -6.99 24.16 29.24
C THR A 493 -7.22 24.36 27.74
N TYR A 494 -8.08 25.30 27.38
CA TYR A 494 -8.45 25.55 25.99
C TYR A 494 -8.81 27.03 25.77
N GLU A 495 -8.68 27.50 24.53
CA GLU A 495 -9.15 28.83 24.15
C GLU A 495 -10.67 28.82 23.89
N SER A 496 -11.38 29.74 24.53
CA SER A 496 -12.82 29.92 24.32
C SER A 496 -13.07 30.54 22.95
N ASN A 497 -13.69 29.77 22.07
CA ASN A 497 -14.14 30.20 20.75
C ASN A 497 -15.39 29.41 20.35
N VAL A 498 -15.97 29.76 19.20
CA VAL A 498 -17.21 29.13 18.70
C VAL A 498 -17.06 27.61 18.57
N LEU A 499 -15.87 27.10 18.20
CA LEU A 499 -15.63 25.66 18.06
C LEU A 499 -15.60 24.96 19.42
N THR A 500 -14.90 25.51 20.42
CA THR A 500 -14.82 24.88 21.74
C THR A 500 -16.16 24.93 22.49
N GLN A 501 -16.91 26.02 22.35
CA GLN A 501 -18.28 26.15 22.89
C GLN A 501 -19.26 25.15 22.25
N THR A 502 -19.12 24.88 20.95
CA THR A 502 -20.04 23.98 20.23
C THR A 502 -19.65 22.51 20.35
N ALA A 503 -18.35 22.20 20.39
CA ALA A 503 -17.86 20.82 20.29
C ALA A 503 -17.27 20.24 21.58
N LEU A 504 -16.63 21.05 22.42
CA LEU A 504 -15.91 20.59 23.62
C LEU A 504 -16.73 20.77 24.90
N GLU A 505 -17.26 21.97 25.15
CA GLU A 505 -18.00 22.30 26.37
C GLU A 505 -19.22 21.38 26.63
N PRO A 506 -20.03 20.98 25.61
CA PRO A 506 -21.12 20.03 25.82
C PRO A 506 -20.64 18.65 26.25
N ILE A 507 -19.45 18.22 25.79
CA ILE A 507 -18.87 16.94 26.20
C ILE A 507 -18.43 17.00 27.66
N LEU A 508 -17.76 18.09 28.05
CA LEU A 508 -17.30 18.31 29.43
C LEU A 508 -18.48 18.34 30.41
N GLN A 509 -19.55 19.09 30.07
CA GLN A 509 -20.79 19.11 30.85
C GLN A 509 -21.42 17.73 30.98
N LYS A 510 -21.54 16.99 29.86
CA LYS A 510 -22.09 15.61 29.86
C LYS A 510 -21.27 14.63 30.71
N LEU A 511 -19.98 14.90 30.88
CA LEU A 511 -19.06 14.11 31.69
C LEU A 511 -18.89 14.68 33.10
N ASN A 512 -19.70 15.64 33.54
CA ASN A 512 -19.65 16.24 34.88
C ASN A 512 -18.27 16.85 35.23
N TRP A 513 -17.60 17.46 34.25
CA TRP A 513 -16.45 18.33 34.52
C TRP A 513 -16.91 19.62 35.19
N GLN A 514 -16.02 20.26 35.94
CA GLN A 514 -16.33 21.56 36.54
C GLN A 514 -16.57 22.61 35.45
N PRO A 515 -17.43 23.62 35.70
CA PRO A 515 -17.60 24.73 34.77
C PRO A 515 -16.25 25.38 34.45
N PRO A 516 -15.98 25.73 33.18
CA PRO A 516 -14.72 26.34 32.80
C PRO A 516 -14.55 27.68 33.50
N GLN A 517 -13.40 27.89 34.12
CA GLN A 517 -13.04 29.15 34.77
C GLN A 517 -12.04 29.92 33.90
N PRO A 518 -12.25 31.24 33.70
CA PRO A 518 -11.33 32.04 32.90
C PRO A 518 -9.97 32.17 33.60
N GLN A 519 -8.90 31.99 32.84
CA GLN A 519 -7.53 32.21 33.26
C GLN A 519 -7.03 33.49 32.59
N PHE A 520 -6.82 34.55 33.38
CA PHE A 520 -6.18 35.76 32.87
C PHE A 520 -4.67 35.54 32.75
N GLY A 521 -4.23 35.14 31.57
CA GLY A 521 -2.81 35.14 31.21
C GLY A 521 -2.30 36.58 31.09
N GLY A 522 -1.32 36.95 31.90
CA GLY A 522 -0.68 38.25 31.83
C GLY A 522 0.09 38.43 30.52
N ASN A 523 -0.55 39.02 29.52
CA ASN A 523 0.05 39.91 28.53
C ASN A 523 -1.06 40.62 27.73
N GLN A 524 -1.09 41.94 27.83
CA GLN A 524 -1.93 42.78 26.99
C GLN A 524 -1.42 42.70 25.54
N ALA A 525 -2.19 42.08 24.64
CA ALA A 525 -2.15 42.37 23.21
C ALA A 525 -3.41 41.83 22.49
N ASN A 526 -4.08 42.74 21.76
CA ASN A 526 -5.07 42.55 20.70
C ASN A 526 -6.39 41.80 20.96
N SER A 527 -7.49 42.51 20.67
CA SER A 527 -8.89 42.09 20.76
C SER A 527 -9.34 41.11 19.66
N GLN A 528 -8.48 40.17 19.25
CA GLN A 528 -8.84 39.08 18.32
C GLN A 528 -8.57 37.68 18.88
N ASP A 529 -7.92 37.55 20.04
CA ASP A 529 -7.62 36.26 20.65
C ASP A 529 -8.65 35.90 21.73
N GLY A 530 -9.16 34.67 21.68
CA GLY A 530 -10.19 34.17 22.59
C GLY A 530 -9.70 34.06 24.04
N GLU A 531 -10.63 34.11 24.99
CA GLU A 531 -10.34 33.98 26.42
C GLU A 531 -9.86 32.56 26.76
N LEU A 532 -8.69 32.41 27.41
CA LEU A 532 -8.20 31.12 27.89
C LEU A 532 -9.07 30.63 29.06
N ARG A 533 -9.54 29.39 28.96
CA ARG A 533 -10.39 28.74 29.97
C ARG A 533 -9.74 27.45 30.46
N GLN A 534 -9.91 27.17 31.74
CA GLN A 534 -9.47 25.93 32.37
C GLN A 534 -10.67 25.24 33.03
N THR A 535 -10.76 23.92 32.86
CA THR A 535 -11.68 23.06 33.60
C THR A 535 -10.92 21.90 34.24
N SER A 536 -11.46 21.37 35.32
CA SER A 536 -10.91 20.19 36.00
C SER A 536 -12.01 19.20 36.38
N LYS A 537 -11.61 17.94 36.54
CA LYS A 537 -12.46 16.89 37.07
C LYS A 537 -11.69 16.01 38.05
N GLN A 538 -12.30 15.80 39.21
CA GLN A 538 -11.83 14.82 40.18
C GLN A 538 -12.16 13.40 39.67
N ILE A 539 -11.15 12.54 39.60
CA ILE A 539 -11.25 11.14 39.18
C ILE A 539 -10.91 10.24 40.37
N HIS A 540 -11.87 10.08 41.28
CA HIS A 540 -11.67 9.31 42.52
C HIS A 540 -11.50 7.80 42.26
N HIS A 541 -10.52 7.19 42.92
CA HIS A 541 -10.39 5.74 43.04
C HIS A 541 -11.41 5.21 44.07
N PHE A 542 -12.49 4.59 43.61
CA PHE A 542 -13.33 3.78 44.48
C PHE A 542 -12.80 2.35 44.43
N ALA A 543 -11.96 1.99 45.40
CA ALA A 543 -11.71 0.59 45.68
C ALA A 543 -12.96 0.03 46.37
N VAL A 544 -13.75 -0.77 45.65
CA VAL A 544 -14.68 -1.68 46.32
C VAL A 544 -13.81 -2.72 46.99
N LYS A 545 -13.58 -2.57 48.29
CA LYS A 545 -13.13 -3.69 49.11
C LYS A 545 -14.26 -4.72 49.08
N HIS A 546 -13.98 -5.91 48.55
CA HIS A 546 -14.85 -7.08 48.69
C HIS A 546 -15.01 -7.44 50.17
#